data_AF-A0A3G9JRU5-F1
#
_entry.id   AF-A0A3G9JRU5-F1
#
_cell.length_a   1.000
_cell.length_b   1.000
_cell.length_c   1.000
_cell.angle_alpha   90.00
_cell.angle_beta   90.00
_cell.angle_gamma   90.00
#
_symmetry.space_group_name_H-M   'P 1'
#
loop_
_entity.id
_entity.type
_entity.pdbx_description
1 polymer ?
#
loop_
_entity_poly.entity_id
_entity_poly.type
_entity_poly.pdbx_seq_one_letter_code
_entity_poly.pdbx_strand_id
1 'polypeptide(L)'
;MNVVREMCDLLEKENPGCFDDDSKTFIDLYMKSGLYPAEIVRRLYASPKMKQKYPDDSERLQHIFSKQVYGLAPTSIIYRIAMNFIFGFDTSHEMDRSPVYNGFWYKQTE
;
A
#
# COMPACT_ATOMS: atom_id res chain seq x y z
N MET A 1 -14.13 -1.94 -10.15
CA MET A 1 -12.71 -2.32 -9.95
C MET A 1 -12.54 -3.84 -10.09
N ASN A 2 -12.89 -4.43 -11.23
CA ASN A 2 -12.82 -5.90 -11.33
C ASN A 2 -11.38 -6.37 -11.57
N VAL A 3 -10.66 -5.71 -12.48
CA VAL A 3 -9.27 -6.08 -12.83
C VAL A 3 -8.33 -6.04 -11.64
N VAL A 4 -8.37 -4.98 -10.82
CA VAL A 4 -7.46 -4.84 -9.66
C VAL A 4 -7.70 -5.95 -8.63
N ARG A 5 -8.96 -6.33 -8.39
CA ARG A 5 -9.30 -7.44 -7.49
C ARG A 5 -8.79 -8.77 -8.04
N GLU A 6 -9.02 -9.00 -9.33
CA GLU A 6 -8.53 -10.19 -10.03
C GLU A 6 -7.00 -10.29 -9.99
N MET A 7 -6.28 -9.17 -10.15
CA MET A 7 -4.82 -9.14 -9.99
C MET A 7 -4.39 -9.58 -8.59
N CYS A 8 -5.05 -9.09 -7.53
CA CYS A 8 -4.75 -9.52 -6.16
C CYS A 8 -5.17 -10.98 -5.88
N ASP A 9 -6.27 -11.45 -6.48
CA ASP A 9 -6.70 -12.85 -6.37
C ASP A 9 -5.69 -13.79 -7.04
N LEU A 10 -5.16 -13.42 -8.21
CA LEU A 10 -4.11 -14.16 -8.89
C LEU A 10 -2.81 -14.15 -8.09
N LEU A 11 -2.43 -13.00 -7.51
CA LEU A 11 -1.26 -12.89 -6.65
C LEU A 11 -1.34 -13.83 -5.44
N GLU A 12 -2.50 -13.90 -4.79
CA GLU A 12 -2.75 -14.80 -3.65
C GLU A 12 -2.79 -16.27 -4.08
N LYS A 13 -3.30 -16.57 -5.27
CA LYS A 13 -3.28 -17.92 -5.83
C LYS A 13 -1.86 -18.41 -6.11
N GLU A 14 -1.00 -17.54 -6.63
CA GLU A 14 0.43 -17.83 -6.87
C GLU A 14 1.24 -17.88 -5.58
N ASN A 15 0.86 -17.09 -4.57
CA ASN A 15 1.54 -16.99 -3.29
C ASN A 15 0.53 -17.16 -2.13
N PRO A 16 0.10 -18.40 -1.84
CA PRO A 16 -0.93 -18.65 -0.83
C PRO A 16 -0.56 -18.06 0.54
N GLY A 17 -1.46 -17.24 1.09
CA GLY A 17 -1.27 -16.62 2.40
C GLY A 17 -0.31 -15.43 2.41
N CYS A 18 0.04 -14.84 1.26
CA CYS A 18 0.92 -13.67 1.23
C CYS A 18 0.36 -12.45 2.00
N PHE A 19 -0.97 -12.31 2.08
CA PHE A 19 -1.64 -11.25 2.85
C PHE A 19 -1.81 -11.57 4.34
N ASP A 20 -1.43 -12.77 4.78
CA ASP A 20 -1.54 -13.23 6.16
C ASP A 20 -0.21 -13.09 6.94
N ASP A 21 0.85 -12.64 6.27
CA ASP A 21 2.22 -12.54 6.79
C ASP A 21 2.63 -11.06 6.86
N ASP A 22 2.86 -10.57 8.08
CA ASP A 22 3.19 -9.18 8.35
C ASP A 22 4.64 -8.80 8.01
N SER A 23 5.47 -9.80 7.66
CA SER A 23 6.85 -9.60 7.19
C SER A 23 6.94 -9.42 5.67
N LYS A 24 5.87 -9.71 4.93
CA LYS A 24 5.83 -9.57 3.47
C LYS A 24 5.60 -8.13 3.07
N THR A 25 6.31 -7.73 2.01
CA THR A 25 6.21 -6.40 1.42
C THR A 25 5.69 -6.49 -0.01
N PHE A 26 5.02 -5.42 -0.42
CA PHE A 26 4.36 -5.26 -1.70
C PHE A 26 4.76 -3.91 -2.29
N ILE A 27 4.99 -3.86 -3.59
CA ILE A 27 5.40 -2.63 -4.26
C ILE A 27 4.68 -2.45 -5.59
N ASP A 28 4.18 -1.23 -5.83
CA ASP A 28 3.73 -0.77 -7.14
C ASP A 28 4.80 0.15 -7.75
N LEU A 29 5.57 -0.38 -8.71
CA LEU A 29 6.67 0.34 -9.37
C LEU A 29 6.20 1.43 -10.34
N TYR A 30 4.93 1.42 -10.73
CA TYR A 30 4.37 2.36 -11.71
C TYR A 30 3.00 2.85 -11.25
N MET A 31 2.97 3.32 -10.00
CA MET A 31 1.75 3.72 -9.33
C MET A 31 1.11 4.92 -10.04
N LYS A 32 -0.16 4.76 -10.40
CA LYS A 32 -0.98 5.79 -11.05
C LYS A 32 -1.99 6.41 -10.07
N SER A 33 -3.21 5.90 -10.04
CA SER A 33 -4.28 6.38 -9.18
C SER A 33 -4.25 5.78 -7.77
N GLY A 34 -3.35 4.84 -7.48
CA GLY A 34 -3.25 4.18 -6.18
C GLY A 34 -4.25 3.04 -5.95
N LEU A 35 -4.99 2.60 -6.98
CA LEU A 35 -6.00 1.55 -6.83
C LEU A 35 -5.43 0.19 -6.42
N TYR A 36 -4.29 -0.19 -7.01
CA TYR A 36 -3.63 -1.45 -6.72
C TYR A 36 -3.09 -1.52 -5.28
N PRO A 37 -2.27 -0.57 -4.80
CA PRO A 37 -1.83 -0.57 -3.41
C PRO A 37 -2.99 -0.43 -2.41
N ALA A 38 -4.06 0.32 -2.73
CA ALA A 38 -5.23 0.40 -1.87
C ALA A 38 -5.96 -0.96 -1.72
N GLU A 39 -6.05 -1.76 -2.79
CA GLU A 39 -6.61 -3.10 -2.72
C GLU A 39 -5.72 -4.05 -1.89
N ILE A 40 -4.40 -3.93 -2.00
CA ILE A 40 -3.45 -4.68 -1.16
C ILE A 40 -3.63 -4.31 0.32
N VAL A 41 -3.67 -3.01 0.65
CA VAL A 41 -3.93 -2.52 2.00
C VAL A 41 -5.24 -3.11 2.53
N ARG A 42 -6.30 -3.12 1.70
CA ARG A 42 -7.60 -3.68 2.07
C ARG A 42 -7.51 -5.18 2.41
N ARG A 43 -6.73 -5.96 1.64
CA ARG A 43 -6.53 -7.41 1.88
C ARG A 43 -5.77 -7.65 3.18
N LEU A 44 -4.65 -6.96 3.38
CA LEU A 44 -3.84 -7.04 4.60
C LEU A 44 -4.66 -6.63 5.84
N TYR A 45 -5.40 -5.54 5.75
CA TYR A 45 -6.23 -5.04 6.85
C TYR A 45 -7.37 -6.01 7.20
N ALA A 46 -7.93 -6.71 6.20
CA ALA A 46 -9.01 -7.65 6.39
C ALA A 46 -8.56 -9.04 6.86
N SER A 47 -7.27 -9.38 6.69
CA SER A 47 -6.73 -10.70 7.06
C SER A 47 -7.02 -11.05 8.53
N PRO A 48 -7.58 -12.24 8.82
CA PRO A 48 -7.79 -12.69 10.19
C PRO A 48 -6.49 -12.80 10.99
N LYS A 49 -5.38 -13.21 10.37
CA LYS A 49 -4.08 -13.32 11.06
C LYS A 49 -3.51 -11.95 11.39
N MET A 50 -3.63 -11.00 10.46
CA MET A 50 -3.24 -9.61 10.72
C MET A 50 -4.06 -9.00 11.85
N LYS A 51 -5.37 -9.26 11.92
CA LYS A 51 -6.23 -8.80 13.03
C LYS A 51 -5.89 -9.43 14.37
N GLN A 52 -5.43 -10.68 14.39
CA GLN A 52 -4.97 -11.32 15.63
C GLN A 52 -3.64 -10.73 16.11
N LYS A 53 -2.73 -10.42 15.19
CA LYS A 53 -1.41 -9.85 15.52
C LYS A 53 -1.48 -8.37 15.88
N TYR A 54 -2.33 -7.62 15.19
CA TYR A 54 -2.58 -6.20 15.41
C TYR A 54 -4.08 -5.98 15.64
N PRO A 55 -4.57 -6.16 16.88
CA PRO A 55 -5.99 -6.00 17.19
C PRO A 55 -6.47 -4.55 17.05
N ASP A 56 -5.62 -3.58 17.34
CA ASP A 56 -5.92 -2.15 17.15
C ASP A 56 -5.90 -1.78 15.67
N ASP A 57 -6.95 -1.12 15.21
CA ASP A 57 -7.16 -0.79 13.80
C ASP A 57 -6.13 0.24 13.29
N SER A 58 -5.79 1.23 14.12
CA SER A 58 -4.83 2.27 13.80
C SER A 58 -3.41 1.73 13.75
N GLU A 59 -3.01 0.92 14.74
CA GLU A 59 -1.71 0.24 14.77
C GLU A 59 -1.54 -0.69 13.56
N ARG A 60 -2.61 -1.42 13.20
CA ARG A 60 -2.61 -2.31 12.04
C ARG A 60 -2.41 -1.54 10.73
N LEU A 61 -3.17 -0.46 10.53
CA LEU A 61 -2.99 0.40 9.35
C LEU A 61 -1.59 1.01 9.33
N GLN A 62 -1.12 1.53 10.45
CA GLN A 62 0.21 2.12 10.56
C GLN A 62 1.30 1.11 10.19
N HIS A 63 1.22 -0.14 10.67
CA HIS A 63 2.16 -1.20 10.28
C HIS A 63 2.10 -1.50 8.77
N ILE A 64 0.89 -1.66 8.21
CA ILE A 64 0.72 -1.94 6.78
C ILE A 64 1.34 -0.84 5.91
N PHE A 65 1.03 0.42 6.21
CA PHE A 65 1.52 1.54 5.41
C PHE A 65 3.01 1.82 5.61
N SER A 66 3.54 1.68 6.83
CA SER A 66 4.96 1.97 7.11
C SER A 66 5.92 0.85 6.72
N LYS A 67 5.47 -0.42 6.72
CA LYS A 67 6.37 -1.58 6.58
C LYS A 67 6.03 -2.54 5.46
N GLN A 68 4.81 -2.51 4.91
CA GLN A 68 4.38 -3.53 3.94
C GLN A 68 4.07 -2.99 2.56
N VAL A 69 3.54 -1.77 2.41
CA VAL A 69 3.08 -1.27 1.11
C VAL A 69 3.91 -0.08 0.63
N TYR A 70 4.57 -0.27 -0.51
CA TYR A 70 5.43 0.70 -1.16
C TYR A 70 4.87 1.10 -2.52
N GLY A 71 5.16 2.33 -2.95
CA GLY A 71 4.71 2.83 -4.25
C GLY A 71 5.68 3.80 -4.87
N LEU A 72 5.83 3.75 -6.19
CA LEU A 72 6.61 4.69 -6.98
C LEU A 72 5.70 5.38 -8.00
N ALA A 73 5.47 6.68 -7.83
CA ALA A 73 4.70 7.49 -8.75
C ALA A 73 5.63 8.25 -9.70
N PRO A 74 5.51 8.12 -11.04
CA PRO A 74 6.50 8.66 -11.98
C PRO A 74 6.53 10.19 -12.07
N THR A 75 5.47 10.89 -11.62
CA THR A 75 5.42 12.35 -11.63
C THR A 75 4.79 12.90 -10.36
N SER A 76 5.06 14.18 -10.05
CA SER A 76 4.51 14.87 -8.88
C SER A 76 2.98 14.96 -8.91
N ILE A 77 2.38 15.13 -10.08
CA ILE A 77 0.92 15.18 -10.25
C ILE A 77 0.31 13.81 -9.94
N ILE A 78 0.88 12.74 -10.49
CA ILE A 78 0.41 11.37 -10.26
C ILE A 78 0.60 10.99 -8.79
N TYR A 79 1.75 11.35 -8.20
CA TYR A 79 2.01 11.18 -6.77
C TYR A 79 0.89 11.81 -5.92
N ARG A 80 0.55 13.07 -6.15
CA ARG A 80 -0.51 13.76 -5.39
C ARG A 80 -1.87 13.11 -5.58
N ILE A 81 -2.21 12.65 -6.78
CA ILE A 81 -3.46 11.93 -7.05
C ILE A 81 -3.51 10.62 -6.26
N ALA A 82 -2.45 9.80 -6.33
CA ALA A 82 -2.36 8.54 -5.60
C ALA A 82 -2.43 8.76 -4.09
N MET A 83 -1.67 9.74 -3.57
CA MET A 83 -1.64 10.05 -2.15
C MET A 83 -3.00 10.51 -1.63
N ASN A 84 -3.70 11.38 -2.36
CA ASN A 84 -5.04 11.80 -1.98
C ASN A 84 -6.06 10.65 -2.04
N PHE A 85 -5.90 9.73 -2.99
CA PHE A 85 -6.78 8.56 -3.09
C PHE A 85 -6.55 7.57 -1.93
N ILE A 86 -5.28 7.27 -1.65
CA ILE A 86 -4.89 6.27 -0.64
C ILE A 86 -5.07 6.81 0.78
N PHE A 87 -4.62 8.05 1.05
CA PHE A 87 -4.60 8.64 2.39
C PHE A 87 -5.64 9.74 2.59
N GLY A 88 -6.59 9.92 1.67
CA GLY A 88 -7.61 10.98 1.79
C GLY A 88 -8.49 10.88 3.04
N PHE A 89 -8.51 9.72 3.70
CA PHE A 89 -9.20 9.50 4.97
C PHE A 89 -8.37 9.97 6.19
N ASP A 90 -7.05 10.06 6.07
CA ASP A 90 -6.11 10.48 7.12
C ASP A 90 -6.02 12.01 7.17
N THR A 91 -7.06 12.63 7.73
CA THR A 91 -7.11 14.10 7.86
C THR A 91 -6.13 14.63 8.90
N SER A 92 -5.74 13.83 9.90
CA SER A 92 -4.78 14.20 10.94
C SER A 92 -3.32 14.16 10.46
N HIS A 93 -3.04 13.52 9.32
CA HIS A 93 -1.70 13.37 8.75
C HIS A 93 -0.74 12.61 9.66
N GLU A 94 -1.28 11.70 10.49
CA GLU A 94 -0.49 10.91 11.44
C GLU A 94 0.12 9.66 10.79
N MET A 95 -0.43 9.23 9.66
CA MET A 95 0.04 8.03 8.97
C MET A 95 1.36 8.27 8.24
N ASP A 96 2.24 7.27 8.29
CA ASP A 96 3.51 7.35 7.57
C ASP A 96 3.30 7.24 6.05
N ARG A 97 3.76 8.28 5.34
CA ARG A 97 3.67 8.43 3.88
C ARG A 97 5.04 8.22 3.19
N SER A 98 6.11 8.04 3.96
CA SER A 98 7.48 7.89 3.47
C SER A 98 7.70 6.68 2.53
N PRO A 99 6.93 5.58 2.62
CA PRO A 99 7.09 4.43 1.71
C PRO A 99 6.56 4.66 0.30
N VAL A 100 5.90 5.79 0.05
CA VAL A 100 5.44 6.20 -1.28
C VAL A 100 6.36 7.29 -1.83
N TYR A 101 7.08 6.96 -2.89
CA TYR A 101 8.10 7.81 -3.49
C TYR A 101 7.59 8.47 -4.78
N ASN A 102 7.97 9.73 -4.98
CA ASN A 102 7.88 10.37 -6.29
C ASN A 102 9.13 10.00 -7.12
N GLY A 103 8.94 9.63 -8.38
CA GLY A 103 9.97 9.15 -9.31
C GLY A 103 11.05 10.17 -9.65
N PHE A 104 10.86 11.43 -9.26
CA PHE A 104 11.89 12.47 -9.37
C PHE A 104 13.06 12.31 -8.37
N TRP A 105 12.94 11.46 -7.34
CA TRP A 105 13.99 11.28 -6.31
C TRP A 105 15.08 10.27 -6.69
N TYR A 106 15.03 9.64 -7.87
CA TYR A 106 16.13 8.80 -8.39
C TYR A 106 17.30 9.60 -9.00
N LYS A 107 17.27 10.94 -9.00
CA LYS A 107 18.36 11.81 -9.49
C LYS A 107 18.76 12.92 -8.49
N GLN A 108 19.00 12.57 -7.23
CA GLN A 108 19.72 13.45 -6.30
C GLN A 108 20.76 12.68 -5.47
N THR A 109 21.73 12.09 -6.16
CA THR A 109 23.09 11.88 -5.64
C THR A 109 24.07 11.94 -6.82
N GLU A 110 24.35 13.17 -7.28
CA GLU A 110 25.64 13.59 -7.86
C GLU A 110 26.00 14.92 -7.22
#